data_AF-A0A8H5XPV2-F1
#
_entry.id   AF-A0A8H5XPV2-F1
#
_cell.length_a   1.000
_cell.length_b   1.000
_cell.length_c   1.000
_cell.angle_alpha   90.00
_cell.angle_beta   90.00
_cell.angle_gamma   90.00
#
_symmetry.space_group_name_H-M   'P 1'
#
loop_
_entity.id
_entity.type
_entity.pdbx_description
1 polymer ?
#
loop_
_entity_poly.entity_id
_entity_poly.type
_entity_poly.pdbx_seq_one_letter_code
_entity_poly.pdbx_strand_id
1 'polypeptide(L)'
;MTRTSSVGDILAPGDAAQLINLDLVNLPNPPNGSIQIHKRRLNRTSDAEHKHIPLSANIESRPDAFVTIPEKLISKATIEYVGFNSEKATEIWSGWDNWPSGPIIREIDPSGSTTLEVSFIDWVKRHTGNPLEYDVWEDDNSAWFRHMEQCGIATELQHSIMDPRFRDMRLTGTCIGWLRDTMNMRYEGLEEIQRASAERERALQGTSARPQKQSGLASRDRHTLAGPSSIRGFTVLYKAIDQARINGLFDHEGNLDRIQLLSASTPTDFSRTRSMYYFTPDYSLARKQAAWIKQRGPPAVIVQIAVSDSVITSMDPEDIQCAFWPNSNWRELVWHCRTNRKLPKELAEKYRNAILIIGTIANRPHVYYEQRSPAELTSESCVVRVRGPNEGGDRAAVQYVFSSEDEGETFLEDQARNTIKIFHIGARELETWVKIAGLWF
;
A
#
# COMPACT_ATOMS: atom_id res chain seq x y z
N MET A 1 -38.31 -20.06 -4.87
CA MET A 1 -37.13 -19.70 -5.70
C MET A 1 -36.58 -18.39 -5.18
N THR A 2 -35.69 -18.50 -4.21
CA THR A 2 -35.12 -17.40 -3.45
C THR A 2 -33.99 -16.78 -4.27
N ARG A 3 -34.18 -15.52 -4.70
CA ARG A 3 -33.07 -14.61 -5.03
C ARG A 3 -32.30 -14.38 -3.72
N THR A 4 -31.29 -15.20 -3.44
CA THR A 4 -30.23 -14.84 -2.50
C THR A 4 -29.38 -13.79 -3.20
N SER A 5 -29.53 -12.55 -2.76
CA SER A 5 -28.79 -11.40 -3.25
C SER A 5 -27.29 -11.59 -3.05
N SER A 6 -26.54 -11.40 -4.13
CA SER A 6 -25.07 -11.45 -4.30
C SER A 6 -24.31 -10.30 -3.60
N VAL A 7 -24.82 -9.81 -2.47
CA VAL A 7 -24.21 -8.66 -1.79
C VAL A 7 -22.99 -9.16 -1.02
N GLY A 8 -21.82 -8.75 -1.47
CA GLY A 8 -20.54 -9.01 -0.79
C GLY A 8 -19.79 -10.25 -1.25
N ASP A 9 -20.23 -10.98 -2.28
CA ASP A 9 -19.45 -12.08 -2.86
C ASP A 9 -18.18 -11.54 -3.52
N ILE A 10 -17.03 -12.21 -3.32
CA ILE A 10 -15.77 -11.78 -3.94
C ILE A 10 -15.76 -12.10 -5.44
N LEU A 11 -16.34 -13.23 -5.85
CA LEU A 11 -16.49 -13.54 -7.27
C LEU A 11 -17.93 -13.27 -7.71
N ALA A 12 -18.06 -12.52 -8.80
CA ALA A 12 -19.35 -12.27 -9.43
C ALA A 12 -19.96 -13.60 -9.93
N PRO A 13 -21.27 -13.85 -9.80
CA PRO A 13 -21.84 -15.20 -9.97
C PRO A 13 -21.53 -15.86 -11.32
N GLY A 14 -21.61 -15.11 -12.42
CA GLY A 14 -21.31 -15.62 -13.76
C GLY A 14 -19.84 -15.91 -13.99
N ASP A 15 -18.94 -15.06 -13.46
CA ASP A 15 -17.49 -15.28 -13.50
C ASP A 15 -17.10 -16.49 -12.63
N ALA A 16 -17.68 -16.60 -11.43
CA ALA A 16 -17.48 -17.74 -10.54
C ALA A 16 -17.87 -19.06 -11.22
N ALA A 17 -19.06 -19.13 -11.82
CA ALA A 17 -19.51 -20.32 -12.55
C ALA A 17 -18.59 -20.69 -13.71
N GLN A 18 -18.10 -19.69 -14.46
CA GLN A 18 -17.14 -19.93 -15.55
C GLN A 18 -15.81 -20.47 -15.02
N LEU A 19 -15.26 -19.87 -13.95
CA LEU A 19 -13.99 -20.29 -13.39
C LEU A 19 -14.04 -21.69 -12.78
N ILE A 20 -15.16 -22.06 -12.15
CA ILE A 20 -15.41 -23.43 -11.67
C ILE A 20 -15.42 -24.41 -12.84
N ASN A 21 -16.15 -24.10 -13.93
CA ASN A 21 -16.18 -24.96 -15.12
C ASN A 21 -14.82 -25.14 -15.80
N LEU A 22 -13.86 -24.25 -15.52
CA LEU A 22 -12.49 -24.30 -16.04
C LEU A 22 -11.49 -24.89 -15.03
N ASP A 23 -11.96 -25.40 -13.89
CA ASP A 23 -11.13 -25.88 -12.76
C ASP A 23 -10.14 -24.82 -12.22
N LEU A 24 -10.46 -23.53 -12.41
CA LEU A 24 -9.65 -22.40 -11.96
C LEU A 24 -10.08 -21.88 -10.58
N VAL A 25 -11.21 -22.37 -10.06
CA VAL A 25 -11.68 -22.12 -8.70
C VAL A 25 -12.09 -23.45 -8.08
N ASN A 26 -11.59 -23.71 -6.88
CA ASN A 26 -11.93 -24.88 -6.08
C ASN A 26 -12.63 -24.43 -4.80
N LEU A 27 -13.75 -25.08 -4.49
CA LEU A 27 -14.50 -24.87 -3.25
C LEU A 27 -14.08 -25.95 -2.24
N PRO A 28 -13.59 -25.58 -1.05
CA PRO A 28 -13.28 -26.53 0.00
C PRO A 28 -14.51 -27.38 0.36
N ASN A 29 -14.27 -28.68 0.61
CA ASN A 29 -15.29 -29.59 1.12
C ASN A 29 -14.79 -30.23 2.42
N PRO A 30 -15.37 -29.90 3.60
CA PRO A 30 -16.54 -29.03 3.79
C PRO A 30 -16.24 -27.54 3.56
N PRO A 31 -17.27 -26.72 3.23
CA PRO A 31 -17.10 -25.28 3.09
C PRO A 31 -16.62 -24.63 4.38
N ASN A 32 -15.62 -23.76 4.29
CA ASN A 32 -15.05 -23.02 5.42
C ASN A 32 -15.12 -21.49 5.22
N GLY A 33 -15.92 -21.02 4.25
CA GLY A 33 -16.04 -19.60 3.90
C GLY A 33 -14.86 -19.05 3.09
N SER A 34 -13.95 -19.90 2.64
CA SER A 34 -12.86 -19.56 1.72
C SER A 34 -12.95 -20.35 0.42
N ILE A 35 -12.30 -19.85 -0.63
CA ILE A 35 -12.17 -20.49 -1.94
C ILE A 35 -10.70 -20.50 -2.36
N GLN A 36 -10.33 -21.46 -3.20
CA GLN A 36 -8.99 -21.50 -3.80
C GLN A 36 -9.10 -21.09 -5.27
N ILE A 37 -8.46 -19.99 -5.63
CA ILE A 37 -8.50 -19.44 -6.99
C ILE A 37 -7.12 -19.48 -7.63
N HIS A 38 -7.08 -19.82 -8.91
CA HIS A 38 -5.86 -19.82 -9.69
C HIS A 38 -5.26 -18.40 -9.74
N LYS A 39 -3.97 -18.25 -9.42
CA LYS A 39 -3.29 -16.95 -9.26
C LYS A 39 -3.45 -16.02 -10.45
N ARG A 40 -3.56 -16.54 -11.68
CA ARG A 40 -3.84 -15.78 -12.93
C ARG A 40 -5.23 -15.13 -13.02
N ARG A 41 -6.13 -15.38 -12.07
CA ARG A 41 -7.54 -14.93 -12.09
C ARG A 41 -7.93 -14.05 -10.91
N LEU A 42 -6.97 -13.65 -10.08
CA LEU A 42 -7.21 -12.77 -8.94
C LEU A 42 -7.66 -11.38 -9.39
N ASN A 43 -6.78 -10.62 -10.03
CA ASN A 43 -7.05 -9.24 -10.42
C ASN A 43 -6.69 -9.00 -11.90
N ARG A 44 -6.84 -7.74 -12.36
CA ARG A 44 -6.64 -7.36 -13.77
C ARG A 44 -5.23 -7.65 -14.31
N THR A 45 -4.20 -7.62 -13.46
CA THR A 45 -2.80 -7.82 -13.89
C THR A 45 -2.30 -9.24 -13.65
N SER A 46 -3.06 -10.03 -12.88
CA SER A 46 -2.68 -11.36 -12.45
C SER A 46 -2.37 -12.32 -13.59
N ASP A 47 -3.07 -12.23 -14.72
CA ASP A 47 -2.80 -13.09 -15.87
C ASP A 47 -1.39 -12.86 -16.43
N ALA A 48 -0.97 -11.60 -16.53
CA ALA A 48 0.35 -11.20 -17.01
C ALA A 48 1.45 -11.48 -15.97
N GLU A 49 1.19 -11.23 -14.68
CA GLU A 49 2.15 -11.52 -13.59
C GLU A 49 2.47 -13.02 -13.53
N HIS A 50 1.41 -13.83 -13.53
CA HIS A 50 1.48 -15.27 -13.36
C HIS A 50 1.47 -16.04 -14.70
N LYS A 51 1.81 -15.39 -15.82
CA LYS A 51 1.84 -16.02 -17.16
C LYS A 51 2.71 -17.28 -17.27
N HIS A 52 3.69 -17.41 -16.36
CA HIS A 52 4.59 -18.55 -16.25
C HIS A 52 3.91 -19.78 -15.60
N ILE A 53 2.72 -19.62 -15.06
CA ILE A 53 1.86 -20.67 -14.51
C ILE A 53 0.85 -21.05 -15.60
N PRO A 54 0.86 -22.30 -16.09
CA PRO A 54 -0.11 -22.73 -17.10
C PRO A 54 -1.51 -22.77 -16.49
N LEU A 55 -2.54 -22.34 -17.24
CA LEU A 55 -3.94 -22.42 -16.76
C LEU A 55 -4.45 -23.85 -16.64
N SER A 56 -3.77 -24.82 -17.25
CA SER A 56 -4.02 -26.25 -17.08
C SER A 56 -3.43 -26.81 -15.77
N ALA A 57 -2.78 -25.98 -14.95
CA ALA A 57 -2.30 -26.39 -13.64
C ALA A 57 -3.52 -26.72 -12.76
N ASN A 58 -3.62 -27.97 -12.33
CA ASN A 58 -4.63 -28.38 -11.35
C ASN A 58 -4.07 -28.24 -9.93
N ILE A 59 -4.97 -28.13 -8.96
CA ILE A 59 -4.59 -27.86 -7.57
C ILE A 59 -3.82 -29.02 -6.92
N GLU A 60 -4.09 -30.26 -7.35
CA GLU A 60 -3.44 -31.46 -6.82
C GLU A 60 -1.97 -31.56 -7.25
N SER A 61 -1.65 -31.20 -8.49
CA SER A 61 -0.28 -31.27 -9.04
C SER A 61 0.52 -29.98 -8.81
N ARG A 62 -0.16 -28.84 -8.73
CA ARG A 62 0.42 -27.49 -8.69
C ARG A 62 -0.32 -26.62 -7.67
N PRO A 63 -0.30 -26.97 -6.36
CA PRO A 63 -1.00 -26.18 -5.34
C PRO A 63 -0.44 -24.75 -5.24
N ASP A 64 0.82 -24.54 -5.63
CA ASP A 64 1.47 -23.23 -5.72
C ASP A 64 0.85 -22.32 -6.80
N ALA A 65 0.08 -22.87 -7.75
CA ALA A 65 -0.65 -22.11 -8.76
C ALA A 65 -1.92 -21.45 -8.20
N PHE A 66 -2.37 -21.86 -7.03
CA PHE A 66 -3.61 -21.39 -6.40
C PHE A 66 -3.30 -20.55 -5.16
N VAL A 67 -4.27 -19.73 -4.75
CA VAL A 67 -4.25 -19.01 -3.50
C VAL A 67 -5.62 -19.10 -2.84
N THR A 68 -5.62 -19.18 -1.52
CA THR A 68 -6.85 -19.18 -0.72
C THR A 68 -7.26 -17.74 -0.43
N ILE A 69 -8.51 -17.39 -0.74
CA ILE A 69 -9.13 -16.11 -0.41
C ILE A 69 -10.52 -16.36 0.22
N PRO A 70 -11.10 -15.39 0.94
CA PRO A 70 -12.48 -15.50 1.41
C PRO A 70 -13.47 -15.66 0.24
N GLU A 71 -14.60 -16.30 0.49
CA GLU A 71 -15.71 -16.34 -0.48
C GLU A 71 -16.46 -14.99 -0.52
N LYS A 72 -16.57 -14.34 0.64
CA LYS A 72 -17.29 -13.08 0.84
C LYS A 72 -16.39 -12.03 1.45
N LEU A 73 -16.51 -10.80 0.98
CA LEU A 73 -15.75 -9.65 1.44
C LEU A 73 -16.00 -9.36 2.93
N ILE A 74 -17.24 -9.50 3.40
CA ILE A 74 -17.63 -9.36 4.81
C ILE A 74 -17.90 -10.76 5.36
N SER A 75 -16.94 -11.33 6.07
CA SER A 75 -17.04 -12.68 6.64
C SER A 75 -15.98 -12.93 7.71
N LYS A 76 -16.18 -13.98 8.54
CA LYS A 76 -15.13 -14.49 9.42
C LYS A 76 -13.84 -14.83 8.65
N ALA A 77 -13.96 -15.44 7.47
CA ALA A 77 -12.81 -15.79 6.64
C ALA A 77 -12.02 -14.55 6.20
N THR A 78 -12.68 -13.41 5.98
CA THR A 78 -11.98 -12.14 5.73
C THR A 78 -11.18 -11.68 6.93
N ILE A 79 -11.69 -11.83 8.16
CA ILE A 79 -10.98 -11.45 9.39
C ILE A 79 -9.71 -12.29 9.55
N GLU A 80 -9.78 -13.59 9.25
CA GLU A 80 -8.60 -14.46 9.20
C GLU A 80 -7.62 -14.02 8.10
N TYR A 81 -8.13 -13.76 6.90
CA TYR A 81 -7.33 -13.36 5.74
C TYR A 81 -6.55 -12.07 5.98
N VAL A 82 -7.17 -11.05 6.59
CA VAL A 82 -6.50 -9.77 6.87
C VAL A 82 -5.46 -9.86 7.97
N GLY A 83 -5.44 -10.92 8.78
CA GLY A 83 -4.30 -11.22 9.64
C GLY A 83 -4.58 -11.79 11.03
N PHE A 84 -5.83 -11.96 11.44
CA PHE A 84 -6.13 -12.55 12.75
C PHE A 84 -6.08 -14.08 12.70
N ASN A 85 -5.78 -14.70 13.85
CA ASN A 85 -5.92 -16.15 14.00
C ASN A 85 -7.41 -16.56 14.10
N SER A 86 -7.70 -17.86 13.97
CA SER A 86 -9.10 -18.33 13.88
C SER A 86 -9.90 -18.09 15.16
N GLU A 87 -9.26 -18.17 16.32
CA GLU A 87 -9.91 -17.92 17.62
C GLU A 87 -10.36 -16.46 17.70
N LYS A 88 -9.43 -15.51 17.49
CA LYS A 88 -9.74 -14.08 17.52
C LYS A 88 -10.70 -13.69 16.40
N ALA A 89 -10.57 -14.26 15.21
CA ALA A 89 -11.52 -14.02 14.13
C ALA A 89 -12.95 -14.46 14.50
N THR A 90 -13.11 -15.55 15.25
CA THR A 90 -14.41 -16.00 15.75
C THR A 90 -15.01 -15.01 16.74
N GLU A 91 -14.21 -14.47 17.65
CA GLU A 91 -14.61 -13.43 18.60
C GLU A 91 -15.06 -12.15 17.88
N ILE A 92 -14.23 -11.63 16.96
CA ILE A 92 -14.51 -10.41 16.20
C ILE A 92 -15.77 -10.58 15.35
N TRP A 93 -15.91 -11.72 14.67
CA TRP A 93 -17.07 -12.03 13.85
C TRP A 93 -18.35 -12.10 14.69
N SER A 94 -18.29 -12.74 15.86
CA SER A 94 -19.43 -12.83 16.76
C SER A 94 -19.92 -11.45 17.21
N GLY A 95 -19.00 -10.50 17.42
CA GLY A 95 -19.36 -9.11 17.72
C GLY A 95 -19.97 -8.36 16.53
N TRP A 96 -19.49 -8.59 15.31
CA TRP A 96 -20.07 -8.02 14.09
C TRP A 96 -21.47 -8.57 13.79
N ASP A 97 -21.68 -9.87 13.99
CA ASP A 97 -22.94 -10.57 13.71
C ASP A 97 -24.01 -10.20 14.75
N ASN A 98 -23.61 -10.11 16.02
CA ASN A 98 -24.48 -9.71 17.14
C ASN A 98 -24.41 -8.20 17.42
N TRP A 99 -24.35 -7.39 16.36
CA TRP A 99 -24.22 -5.93 16.49
C TRP A 99 -25.38 -5.35 17.30
N PRO A 100 -25.11 -4.54 18.35
CA PRO A 100 -26.16 -4.00 19.19
C PRO A 100 -27.01 -2.98 18.43
N SER A 101 -28.31 -2.96 18.71
CA SER A 101 -29.16 -1.86 18.24
C SER A 101 -28.71 -0.54 18.87
N GLY A 102 -28.54 0.50 18.05
CA GLY A 102 -28.06 1.78 18.55
C GLY A 102 -27.93 2.86 17.46
N PRO A 103 -27.40 4.04 17.83
CA PRO A 103 -27.19 5.14 16.87
C PRO A 103 -26.04 4.89 15.90
N ILE A 104 -25.25 3.84 16.13
CA ILE A 104 -24.16 3.39 15.28
C ILE A 104 -24.57 2.08 14.61
N ILE A 105 -24.53 2.05 13.29
CA ILE A 105 -24.94 0.90 12.47
C ILE A 105 -23.76 0.36 11.66
N ARG A 106 -23.89 -0.85 11.12
CA ARG A 106 -22.92 -1.43 10.19
C ARG A 106 -23.16 -0.89 8.78
N GLU A 107 -22.13 -0.90 7.94
CA GLU A 107 -22.22 -0.57 6.50
C GLU A 107 -23.21 -1.43 5.70
N ILE A 108 -23.61 -2.58 6.24
CA ILE A 108 -24.59 -3.50 5.64
C ILE A 108 -26.01 -3.29 6.17
N ASP A 109 -26.19 -2.48 7.21
CA ASP A 109 -27.49 -2.21 7.79
C ASP A 109 -28.21 -1.11 6.99
N PRO A 110 -29.55 -1.11 6.92
CA PRO A 110 -30.29 -0.04 6.25
C PRO A 110 -29.99 1.33 6.89
N SER A 111 -29.43 2.25 6.13
CA SER A 111 -29.07 3.57 6.64
C SER A 111 -30.28 4.52 6.68
N GLY A 112 -30.37 5.29 7.77
CA GLY A 112 -31.21 6.48 7.87
C GLY A 112 -30.37 7.75 7.74
N SER A 113 -30.98 8.91 7.48
CA SER A 113 -30.24 10.16 7.22
C SER A 113 -29.43 10.72 8.40
N THR A 114 -29.42 10.07 9.56
CA THR A 114 -28.76 10.56 10.80
C THR A 114 -27.97 9.49 11.57
N THR A 115 -27.71 8.30 11.00
CA THR A 115 -26.99 7.21 11.68
C THR A 115 -25.50 7.22 11.36
N LEU A 116 -24.65 7.03 12.36
CA LEU A 116 -23.20 6.86 12.15
C LEU A 116 -22.93 5.43 11.67
N GLU A 117 -22.26 5.30 10.53
CA GLU A 117 -21.92 4.00 9.94
C GLU A 117 -20.49 3.61 10.30
N VAL A 118 -20.28 2.33 10.62
CA VAL A 118 -18.96 1.73 10.81
C VAL A 118 -18.68 0.73 9.70
N SER A 119 -17.57 0.94 8.99
CA SER A 119 -17.12 -0.02 7.97
C SER A 119 -16.65 -1.32 8.60
N PHE A 120 -16.76 -2.42 7.88
CA PHE A 120 -16.30 -3.72 8.38
C PHE A 120 -14.82 -3.71 8.71
N ILE A 121 -13.99 -3.10 7.85
CA ILE A 121 -12.55 -3.05 8.08
C ILE A 121 -12.18 -2.18 9.30
N ASP A 122 -12.90 -1.08 9.56
CA ASP A 122 -12.66 -0.26 10.76
C ASP A 122 -13.04 -0.98 12.05
N TRP A 123 -14.13 -1.75 12.03
CA TRP A 123 -14.47 -2.66 13.12
C TRP A 123 -13.34 -3.65 13.40
N VAL A 124 -12.86 -4.34 12.35
CA VAL A 124 -11.80 -5.35 12.48
C VAL A 124 -10.50 -4.75 13.03
N LYS A 125 -10.06 -3.60 12.50
CA LYS A 125 -8.84 -2.90 12.96
C LYS A 125 -8.91 -2.44 14.41
N ARG A 126 -10.10 -2.23 14.98
CA ARG A 126 -10.23 -1.85 16.40
C ARG A 126 -9.66 -2.94 17.34
N HIS A 127 -9.67 -4.20 16.91
CA HIS A 127 -9.18 -5.32 17.70
C HIS A 127 -7.65 -5.45 17.71
N THR A 128 -6.91 -4.60 17.00
CA THR A 128 -5.45 -4.48 17.16
C THR A 128 -5.04 -3.67 18.39
N GLY A 129 -6.00 -3.18 19.18
CA GLY A 129 -5.75 -2.32 20.34
C GLY A 129 -5.83 -0.83 20.03
N ASN A 130 -5.71 0.00 21.08
CA ASN A 130 -5.75 1.45 21.00
C ASN A 130 -4.33 2.03 20.99
N PRO A 131 -3.87 2.64 19.87
CA PRO A 131 -2.52 3.21 19.80
C PRO A 131 -2.29 4.38 20.76
N LEU A 132 -3.35 4.98 21.30
CA LEU A 132 -3.24 6.04 22.31
C LEU A 132 -2.96 5.49 23.73
N GLU A 133 -3.22 4.20 23.96
CA GLU A 133 -3.01 3.58 25.27
C GLU A 133 -1.65 2.89 25.35
N TYR A 134 -1.35 2.02 24.37
CA TYR A 134 -0.11 1.27 24.33
C TYR A 134 0.20 0.78 22.92
N ASP A 135 1.43 0.99 22.46
CA ASP A 135 1.93 0.49 21.18
C ASP A 135 3.43 0.22 21.26
N VAL A 136 3.90 -0.79 20.53
CA VAL A 136 5.30 -1.21 20.51
C VAL A 136 5.97 -0.63 19.27
N TRP A 137 7.10 0.03 19.45
CA TRP A 137 7.86 0.62 18.34
C TRP A 137 9.37 0.60 18.52
N GLU A 138 9.84 0.29 19.72
CA GLU A 138 11.26 0.09 19.99
C GLU A 138 11.77 -1.17 19.29
N ASP A 139 13.08 -1.30 19.18
CA ASP A 139 13.70 -2.48 18.60
C ASP A 139 13.82 -3.63 19.61
N ASP A 140 12.67 -4.07 20.13
CA ASP A 140 12.55 -5.23 21.01
C ASP A 140 11.66 -6.28 20.34
N ASN A 141 12.28 -7.26 19.68
CA ASN A 141 11.54 -8.31 18.98
C ASN A 141 10.55 -9.05 19.89
N SER A 142 10.91 -9.30 21.16
CA SER A 142 10.05 -10.00 22.10
C SER A 142 8.81 -9.18 22.46
N ALA A 143 8.94 -7.86 22.61
CA ALA A 143 7.79 -6.98 22.83
C ALA A 143 6.84 -6.97 21.62
N TRP A 144 7.37 -6.94 20.39
CA TRP A 144 6.55 -6.97 19.17
C TRP A 144 5.76 -8.27 19.05
N PHE A 145 6.42 -9.43 19.18
CA PHE A 145 5.75 -10.73 19.12
C PHE A 145 4.70 -10.88 20.21
N ARG A 146 5.03 -10.52 21.46
CA ARG A 146 4.10 -10.59 22.58
C ARG A 146 2.86 -9.73 22.35
N HIS A 147 3.02 -8.52 21.81
CA HIS A 147 1.89 -7.64 21.51
C HIS A 147 1.00 -8.23 20.42
N MET A 148 1.57 -8.72 19.31
CA MET A 148 0.78 -9.34 18.24
C MET A 148 0.07 -10.62 18.71
N GLU A 149 0.71 -11.43 19.56
CA GLU A 149 0.10 -12.61 20.15
C GLU A 149 -1.09 -12.25 21.06
N GLN A 150 -0.95 -11.22 21.90
CA GLN A 150 -2.05 -10.69 22.73
C GLN A 150 -3.23 -10.18 21.90
N CYS A 151 -2.95 -9.56 20.75
CA CYS A 151 -3.98 -9.14 19.80
C CYS A 151 -4.63 -10.32 19.04
N GLY A 152 -4.08 -11.53 19.11
CA GLY A 152 -4.57 -12.68 18.36
C GLY A 152 -4.21 -12.64 16.87
N ILE A 153 -3.08 -12.04 16.51
CA ILE A 153 -2.58 -12.00 15.13
C ILE A 153 -2.03 -13.39 14.74
N ALA A 154 -2.32 -13.83 13.52
CA ALA A 154 -1.83 -15.10 12.99
C ALA A 154 -0.30 -15.12 12.85
N THR A 155 0.32 -16.27 13.14
CA THR A 155 1.78 -16.45 13.10
C THR A 155 2.41 -16.09 11.75
N GLU A 156 1.72 -16.34 10.63
CA GLU A 156 2.16 -15.92 9.30
C GLU A 156 2.39 -14.41 9.24
N LEU A 157 1.39 -13.62 9.62
CA LEU A 157 1.50 -12.16 9.59
C LEU A 157 2.54 -11.66 10.59
N GLN A 158 2.64 -12.28 11.77
CA GLN A 158 3.69 -11.94 12.74
C GLN A 158 5.09 -12.09 12.12
N HIS A 159 5.37 -13.22 11.49
CA HIS A 159 6.67 -13.46 10.83
C HIS A 159 6.89 -12.56 9.62
N SER A 160 5.84 -12.26 8.85
CA SER A 160 5.91 -11.33 7.73
C SER A 160 6.25 -9.92 8.18
N ILE A 161 5.73 -9.45 9.32
CA ILE A 161 6.11 -8.15 9.91
C ILE A 161 7.49 -8.20 10.56
N MET A 162 7.85 -9.31 11.22
CA MET A 162 9.10 -9.40 11.99
C MET A 162 10.31 -9.87 11.17
N ASP A 163 10.19 -9.94 9.85
CA ASP A 163 11.27 -10.32 8.96
C ASP A 163 12.52 -9.43 9.16
N PRO A 164 13.65 -10.00 9.61
CA PRO A 164 14.86 -9.24 9.93
C PRO A 164 15.40 -8.40 8.76
N ARG A 165 15.15 -8.83 7.52
CA ARG A 165 15.61 -8.15 6.29
C ARG A 165 14.97 -6.76 6.13
N PHE A 166 13.82 -6.56 6.76
CA PHE A 166 13.05 -5.33 6.73
C PHE A 166 13.00 -4.64 8.09
N ARG A 167 13.93 -4.96 9.01
CA ARG A 167 13.99 -4.35 10.34
C ARG A 167 13.95 -2.82 10.32
N ASP A 168 14.72 -2.19 9.44
CA ASP A 168 14.74 -0.72 9.30
C ASP A 168 13.41 -0.16 8.81
N MET A 169 12.70 -0.86 7.91
CA MET A 169 11.34 -0.50 7.48
C MET A 169 10.34 -0.68 8.62
N ARG A 170 10.39 -1.81 9.33
CA ARG A 170 9.56 -2.07 10.51
C ARG A 170 9.71 -0.96 11.55
N LEU A 171 10.91 -0.46 11.79
CA LEU A 171 11.18 0.57 12.79
C LEU A 171 10.78 2.01 12.37
N THR A 172 10.26 2.23 11.14
CA THR A 172 9.69 3.54 10.76
C THR A 172 8.26 3.72 11.27
N GLY A 173 7.62 2.66 11.76
CA GLY A 173 6.26 2.65 12.26
C GLY A 173 6.14 1.99 13.62
N THR A 174 4.91 1.85 14.08
CA THR A 174 4.57 1.13 15.31
C THR A 174 3.95 -0.24 14.97
N CYS A 175 3.83 -1.12 15.96
CA CYS A 175 3.25 -2.44 15.77
C CYS A 175 1.78 -2.34 15.35
N ILE A 176 0.96 -1.58 16.07
CA ILE A 176 -0.45 -1.34 15.69
C ILE A 176 -0.53 -0.65 14.34
N GLY A 177 0.35 0.31 14.06
CA GLY A 177 0.43 1.01 12.78
C GLY A 177 0.61 0.04 11.61
N TRP A 178 1.59 -0.86 11.70
CA TRP A 178 1.83 -1.85 10.64
C TRP A 178 0.76 -2.92 10.53
N LEU A 179 0.15 -3.35 11.65
CA LEU A 179 -0.97 -4.28 11.61
C LEU A 179 -2.14 -3.66 10.85
N ARG A 180 -2.55 -2.44 11.21
CA ARG A 180 -3.67 -1.74 10.56
C ARG A 180 -3.41 -1.41 9.09
N ASP A 181 -2.20 -0.95 8.76
CA ASP A 181 -1.82 -0.73 7.36
C ASP A 181 -1.88 -2.04 6.56
N THR A 182 -1.36 -3.15 7.12
CA THR A 182 -1.42 -4.45 6.45
C THR A 182 -2.85 -4.96 6.26
N MET A 183 -3.70 -4.81 7.28
CA MET A 183 -5.11 -5.21 7.20
C MET A 183 -5.85 -4.42 6.12
N ASN A 184 -5.67 -3.10 6.05
CA ASN A 184 -6.23 -2.27 4.99
C ASN A 184 -5.77 -2.76 3.61
N MET A 185 -4.46 -2.92 3.40
CA MET A 185 -3.95 -3.34 2.09
C MET A 185 -4.46 -4.74 1.68
N ARG A 186 -4.55 -5.69 2.62
CA ARG A 186 -5.10 -7.03 2.34
C ARG A 186 -6.58 -6.93 1.97
N TYR A 187 -7.35 -6.11 2.69
CA TYR A 187 -8.78 -5.89 2.41
C TYR A 187 -9.02 -5.20 1.06
N GLU A 188 -8.30 -4.11 0.77
CA GLU A 188 -8.30 -3.41 -0.53
C GLU A 188 -7.94 -4.36 -1.68
N GLY A 189 -7.03 -5.32 -1.43
CA GLY A 189 -6.71 -6.38 -2.38
C GLY A 189 -7.89 -7.31 -2.70
N LEU A 190 -8.76 -7.60 -1.74
CA LEU A 190 -9.99 -8.36 -1.97
C LEU A 190 -11.03 -7.57 -2.77
N GLU A 191 -11.17 -6.27 -2.49
CA GLU A 191 -12.03 -5.38 -3.27
C GLU A 191 -11.59 -5.29 -4.73
N GLU A 192 -10.28 -5.30 -4.98
CA GLU A 192 -9.73 -5.33 -6.33
C GLU A 192 -10.01 -6.66 -7.05
N ILE A 193 -9.97 -7.79 -6.35
CA ILE A 193 -10.38 -9.09 -6.90
C ILE A 193 -11.87 -9.05 -7.27
N GLN A 194 -12.71 -8.50 -6.38
CA GLN A 194 -14.14 -8.35 -6.61
C GLN A 194 -14.45 -7.50 -7.84
N ARG A 195 -13.75 -6.36 -7.97
CA ARG A 195 -13.87 -5.46 -9.11
C ARG A 195 -13.47 -6.16 -10.42
N ALA A 196 -12.33 -6.86 -10.42
CA ALA A 196 -11.85 -7.60 -11.58
C ALA A 196 -12.79 -8.76 -11.98
N SER A 197 -13.43 -9.42 -11.01
CA SER A 197 -14.43 -10.45 -11.28
C SER A 197 -15.69 -9.86 -11.91
N ALA A 198 -16.19 -8.73 -11.41
CA ALA A 198 -17.33 -8.03 -11.99
C ALA A 198 -17.07 -7.50 -13.41
N GLU A 199 -15.82 -7.13 -13.73
CA GLU A 199 -15.41 -6.76 -15.09
C GLU A 199 -15.43 -7.96 -16.04
N ARG A 200 -14.92 -9.12 -15.60
CA ARG A 200 -14.97 -10.35 -16.38
C ARG A 200 -16.40 -10.79 -16.64
N GLU A 201 -17.29 -10.73 -15.65
CA GLU A 201 -18.70 -11.05 -15.84
C GLU A 201 -19.37 -10.12 -16.87
N ARG A 202 -19.11 -8.81 -16.79
CA ARG A 202 -19.60 -7.85 -17.80
C ARG A 202 -19.10 -8.20 -19.22
N ALA A 203 -17.85 -8.64 -19.35
CA ALA A 203 -17.31 -9.09 -20.63
C ALA A 203 -18.02 -10.34 -21.16
N LEU A 204 -18.38 -11.31 -20.30
CA LEU A 204 -19.13 -12.50 -20.68
C LEU A 204 -20.54 -12.17 -21.19
N GLN A 205 -21.20 -11.19 -20.55
CA GLN A 205 -22.53 -10.74 -20.95
C GLN A 205 -22.50 -9.94 -22.27
N GLY A 206 -21.44 -9.16 -22.51
CA GLY A 206 -21.25 -8.37 -23.74
C GLY A 206 -20.97 -9.19 -25.00
N THR A 207 -20.47 -10.43 -24.87
CA THR A 207 -20.16 -11.31 -26.02
C THR A 207 -21.38 -11.82 -26.80
N SER A 208 -22.61 -11.59 -26.33
CA SER A 208 -23.83 -11.92 -27.10
C SER A 208 -24.20 -10.90 -28.19
N ALA A 209 -23.45 -9.81 -28.37
CA ALA A 209 -23.79 -8.76 -29.35
C ALA A 209 -22.60 -8.08 -30.04
N ARG A 210 -21.61 -8.85 -30.56
CA ARG A 210 -20.79 -8.56 -31.76
C ARG A 210 -19.53 -9.44 -31.76
N PRO A 211 -19.00 -9.84 -32.93
CA PRO A 211 -17.72 -10.54 -32.99
C PRO A 211 -16.61 -9.61 -32.50
N GLN A 212 -15.92 -10.06 -31.45
CA GLN A 212 -14.69 -9.49 -30.94
C GLN A 212 -13.70 -9.28 -32.08
N LYS A 213 -13.47 -8.02 -32.46
CA LYS A 213 -12.08 -7.60 -32.66
C LYS A 213 -11.43 -7.82 -31.32
N GLN A 214 -10.48 -8.75 -31.25
CA GLN A 214 -9.50 -8.77 -30.18
C GLN A 214 -8.99 -7.33 -30.04
N SER A 215 -9.50 -6.61 -29.04
CA SER A 215 -8.85 -5.41 -28.56
C SER A 215 -7.54 -5.92 -27.98
N GLY A 216 -6.54 -5.93 -28.84
CA GLY A 216 -5.17 -5.88 -28.39
C GLY A 216 -5.05 -4.63 -27.53
N LEU A 217 -5.30 -4.79 -26.23
CA LEU A 217 -4.30 -4.33 -25.28
C LEU A 217 -3.04 -5.14 -25.60
N ALA A 218 -2.40 -4.74 -26.71
CA ALA A 218 -1.03 -5.03 -26.95
C ALA A 218 -0.32 -4.54 -25.70
N SER A 219 0.14 -5.50 -24.90
CA SER A 219 1.53 -5.54 -24.49
C SER A 219 2.16 -4.14 -24.47
N ARG A 220 1.77 -3.30 -23.50
CA ARG A 220 2.63 -2.18 -23.13
C ARG A 220 3.61 -2.74 -22.14
N ASP A 221 4.85 -2.75 -22.61
CA ASP A 221 6.00 -3.44 -22.10
C ASP A 221 5.92 -3.69 -20.60
N ARG A 222 6.13 -4.96 -20.21
CA ARG A 222 6.93 -5.19 -19.01
C ARG A 222 8.21 -4.40 -19.22
N HIS A 223 8.25 -3.17 -18.71
CA HIS A 223 9.51 -2.59 -18.32
C HIS A 223 10.00 -3.50 -17.19
N THR A 224 10.73 -4.54 -17.57
CA THR A 224 11.59 -5.27 -16.64
C THR A 224 12.37 -4.19 -15.91
N LEU A 225 12.45 -4.28 -14.57
CA LEU A 225 13.20 -3.35 -13.72
C LEU A 225 14.66 -3.27 -14.23
N ALA A 226 14.91 -2.43 -15.23
CA ALA A 226 16.24 -2.02 -15.59
C ALA A 226 16.78 -1.23 -14.39
N GLY A 227 18.10 -1.19 -14.23
CA GLY A 227 18.74 -0.42 -13.18
C GLY A 227 18.31 1.06 -13.19
N PRO A 228 18.77 1.86 -12.20
CA PRO A 228 18.40 3.27 -12.08
C PRO A 228 18.45 3.96 -13.45
N SER A 229 17.31 4.43 -13.94
CA SER A 229 17.23 5.12 -15.21
C SER A 229 17.79 6.52 -15.00
N SER A 230 19.06 6.74 -15.33
CA SER A 230 19.59 8.10 -15.43
C SER A 230 19.15 8.66 -16.77
N ILE A 231 18.16 9.55 -16.74
CA ILE A 231 17.71 10.29 -17.91
C ILE A 231 18.37 11.66 -17.83
N ARG A 232 19.24 11.97 -18.80
CA ARG A 232 19.96 13.26 -18.80
C ARG A 232 18.96 14.42 -18.84
N GLY A 233 19.10 15.37 -17.91
CA GLY A 233 18.23 16.54 -17.80
C GLY A 233 16.92 16.28 -17.05
N PHE A 234 16.78 15.12 -16.42
CA PHE A 234 15.62 14.77 -15.59
C PHE A 234 16.05 14.14 -14.26
N THR A 235 15.33 14.52 -13.22
CA THR A 235 15.35 13.87 -11.92
C THR A 235 14.27 12.79 -11.91
N VAL A 236 14.70 11.52 -11.87
CA VAL A 236 13.78 10.38 -11.82
C VAL A 236 13.42 10.06 -10.38
N LEU A 237 12.11 9.97 -10.11
CA LEU A 237 11.54 9.82 -8.78
C LEU A 237 10.69 8.55 -8.71
N TYR A 238 10.70 7.89 -7.56
CA TYR A 238 10.09 6.59 -7.34
C TYR A 238 9.22 6.59 -6.09
N LYS A 239 8.11 5.87 -6.13
CA LYS A 239 7.24 5.58 -4.98
C LYS A 239 6.82 4.13 -4.99
N ALA A 240 7.08 3.42 -3.91
CA ALA A 240 6.50 2.11 -3.67
C ALA A 240 5.07 2.26 -3.15
N ILE A 241 4.14 1.49 -3.71
CA ILE A 241 2.73 1.48 -3.29
C ILE A 241 2.15 0.08 -3.51
N ASP A 242 1.13 -0.27 -2.74
CA ASP A 242 0.34 -1.46 -3.04
C ASP A 242 -0.42 -1.27 -4.37
N GLN A 243 -0.63 -2.38 -5.08
CA GLN A 243 -1.22 -2.31 -6.41
C GLN A 243 -2.71 -1.91 -6.37
N ALA A 244 -3.42 -2.23 -5.30
CA ALA A 244 -4.85 -1.97 -5.20
C ALA A 244 -5.15 -0.46 -5.16
N ARG A 245 -4.31 0.33 -4.50
CA ARG A 245 -4.45 1.79 -4.38
C ARG A 245 -4.27 2.56 -5.68
N ILE A 246 -3.58 2.00 -6.68
CA ILE A 246 -3.43 2.65 -7.98
C ILE A 246 -4.54 2.30 -8.98
N ASN A 247 -5.62 1.65 -8.51
CA ASN A 247 -6.79 1.42 -9.34
C ASN A 247 -7.41 2.75 -9.82
N GLY A 248 -7.44 2.95 -11.14
CA GLY A 248 -7.98 4.16 -11.74
C GLY A 248 -6.98 5.30 -11.81
N LEU A 249 -5.69 5.03 -11.55
CA LEU A 249 -4.61 5.99 -11.81
C LEU A 249 -4.59 6.38 -13.30
N PHE A 250 -4.88 5.42 -14.17
CA PHE A 250 -5.03 5.65 -15.61
C PHE A 250 -6.49 5.50 -16.03
N ASP A 251 -6.90 6.31 -17.01
CA ASP A 251 -8.17 6.15 -17.70
C ASP A 251 -8.17 4.89 -18.60
N HIS A 252 -9.27 4.68 -19.31
CA HIS A 252 -9.46 3.57 -20.24
C HIS A 252 -8.59 3.66 -21.51
N GLU A 253 -8.03 4.83 -21.80
CA GLU A 253 -7.11 5.09 -22.91
C GLU A 253 -5.63 4.93 -22.48
N GLY A 254 -5.40 4.79 -21.18
CA GLY A 254 -4.09 4.65 -20.56
C GLY A 254 -3.41 5.99 -20.25
N ASN A 255 -4.14 7.11 -20.28
CA ASN A 255 -3.63 8.41 -19.86
C ASN A 255 -3.77 8.55 -18.34
N LEU A 256 -2.88 9.34 -17.73
CA LEU A 256 -2.96 9.69 -16.30
C LEU A 256 -4.28 10.44 -16.03
N ASP A 257 -5.06 9.94 -15.07
CA ASP A 257 -6.39 10.46 -14.71
C ASP A 257 -6.44 10.90 -13.24
N ARG A 258 -6.16 9.98 -12.30
CA ARG A 258 -6.35 10.23 -10.85
C ARG A 258 -5.03 10.21 -10.07
N ILE A 259 -4.23 11.27 -10.20
CA ILE A 259 -2.94 11.35 -9.51
C ILE A 259 -3.09 11.34 -7.98
N GLN A 260 -4.24 11.76 -7.47
CA GLN A 260 -4.56 11.87 -6.04
C GLN A 260 -4.44 10.53 -5.30
N LEU A 261 -4.54 9.42 -6.03
CA LEU A 261 -4.30 8.06 -5.52
C LEU A 261 -2.86 7.84 -5.03
N LEU A 262 -1.91 8.69 -5.44
CA LEU A 262 -0.51 8.64 -5.03
C LEU A 262 -0.21 9.50 -3.79
N SER A 263 -1.20 10.21 -3.25
CA SER A 263 -1.02 11.04 -2.06
C SER A 263 -0.78 10.19 -0.79
N ALA A 264 -0.15 10.77 0.21
CA ALA A 264 0.07 10.14 1.52
C ALA A 264 -0.88 10.73 2.57
N SER A 265 -1.41 9.86 3.43
CA SER A 265 -2.23 10.24 4.58
C SER A 265 -1.41 10.92 5.67
N THR A 266 -2.01 11.90 6.34
CA THR A 266 -1.38 12.71 7.39
C THR A 266 -1.48 12.08 8.78
N PRO A 267 -0.58 12.44 9.73
CA PRO A 267 0.57 13.34 9.57
C PRO A 267 1.75 12.68 8.83
N THR A 268 2.61 13.51 8.25
CA THR A 268 3.80 13.10 7.46
C THR A 268 5.01 13.95 7.85
N ASP A 269 6.15 13.76 7.19
CA ASP A 269 7.41 14.45 7.51
C ASP A 269 7.32 15.96 7.32
N PHE A 270 6.60 16.42 6.31
CA PHE A 270 6.53 17.84 5.94
C PHE A 270 5.11 18.38 5.87
N SER A 271 4.11 17.57 6.24
CA SER A 271 2.74 18.03 6.32
C SER A 271 2.01 17.47 7.54
N ARG A 272 1.37 18.39 8.26
CA ARG A 272 0.59 18.12 9.45
C ARG A 272 -0.82 17.62 9.12
N THR A 273 -1.50 18.32 8.21
CA THR A 273 -2.94 18.18 7.96
C THR A 273 -3.31 18.08 6.49
N ARG A 274 -2.36 18.32 5.58
CA ARG A 274 -2.60 18.23 4.13
C ARG A 274 -2.01 16.93 3.61
N SER A 275 -2.75 16.22 2.78
CA SER A 275 -2.16 15.16 1.97
C SER A 275 -1.04 15.76 1.10
N MET A 276 0.02 15.02 0.81
CA MET A 276 1.09 15.46 -0.10
C MET A 276 1.61 14.26 -0.89
N TYR A 277 2.32 14.52 -1.98
CA TYR A 277 2.87 13.47 -2.83
C TYR A 277 4.35 13.24 -2.53
N TYR A 278 4.67 12.08 -1.98
CA TYR A 278 6.03 11.72 -1.57
C TYR A 278 6.68 10.74 -2.56
N PHE A 279 7.84 11.13 -3.10
CA PHE A 279 8.69 10.28 -3.92
C PHE A 279 10.14 10.35 -3.45
N THR A 280 10.93 9.32 -3.75
CA THR A 280 12.38 9.32 -3.51
C THR A 280 13.14 9.16 -4.83
N PRO A 281 14.29 9.84 -5.03
CA PRO A 281 15.16 9.55 -6.17
C PRO A 281 15.95 8.24 -5.98
N ASP A 282 15.92 7.65 -4.78
CA ASP A 282 16.65 6.42 -4.48
C ASP A 282 15.83 5.19 -4.88
N TYR A 283 16.13 4.66 -6.05
CA TYR A 283 15.48 3.45 -6.56
C TYR A 283 15.69 2.22 -5.66
N SER A 284 16.84 2.10 -5.01
CA SER A 284 17.11 0.97 -4.11
C SER A 284 16.21 1.02 -2.88
N LEU A 285 15.97 2.23 -2.34
CA LEU A 285 15.00 2.45 -1.28
C LEU A 285 13.58 2.12 -1.73
N ALA A 286 13.14 2.62 -2.89
CA ALA A 286 11.81 2.31 -3.42
C ALA A 286 11.60 0.80 -3.64
N ARG A 287 12.62 0.09 -4.14
CA ARG A 287 12.59 -1.37 -4.25
C ARG A 287 12.48 -2.06 -2.91
N LYS A 288 13.21 -1.60 -1.89
CA LYS A 288 13.12 -2.15 -0.53
C LYS A 288 11.74 -1.94 0.08
N GLN A 289 11.16 -0.74 -0.10
CA GLN A 289 9.79 -0.44 0.35
C GLN A 289 8.75 -1.32 -0.35
N ALA A 290 8.85 -1.50 -1.66
CA ALA A 290 7.91 -2.35 -2.40
C ALA A 290 8.09 -3.85 -2.05
N ALA A 291 9.32 -4.31 -1.80
CA ALA A 291 9.58 -5.65 -1.28
C ALA A 291 8.95 -5.85 0.11
N TRP A 292 9.02 -4.84 0.98
CA TRP A 292 8.38 -4.85 2.29
C TRP A 292 6.85 -4.89 2.21
N ILE A 293 6.24 -4.10 1.30
CA ILE A 293 4.80 -4.18 1.03
C ILE A 293 4.43 -5.60 0.59
N LYS A 294 5.19 -6.17 -0.36
CA LYS A 294 4.93 -7.51 -0.89
C LYS A 294 5.07 -8.61 0.17
N GLN A 295 6.05 -8.49 1.08
CA GLN A 295 6.25 -9.43 2.19
C GLN A 295 5.02 -9.53 3.09
N ARG A 296 4.25 -8.45 3.24
CA ARG A 296 3.08 -8.40 4.14
C ARG A 296 1.80 -8.95 3.50
N GLY A 297 1.81 -9.32 2.22
CA GLY A 297 0.70 -10.01 1.55
C GLY A 297 0.26 -9.46 0.20
N PRO A 298 0.08 -8.13 0.00
CA PRO A 298 -0.47 -7.61 -1.24
C PRO A 298 0.57 -7.56 -2.38
N PRO A 299 0.13 -7.58 -3.66
CA PRO A 299 0.99 -7.17 -4.77
C PRO A 299 1.46 -5.73 -4.59
N ALA A 300 2.73 -5.48 -4.87
CA ALA A 300 3.36 -4.17 -4.77
C ALA A 300 3.87 -3.70 -6.13
N VAL A 301 3.81 -2.40 -6.35
CA VAL A 301 4.35 -1.74 -7.54
C VAL A 301 5.26 -0.58 -7.17
N ILE A 302 6.14 -0.20 -8.10
CA ILE A 302 6.89 1.04 -8.04
C ILE A 302 6.33 1.97 -9.12
N VAL A 303 5.83 3.11 -8.70
CA VAL A 303 5.50 4.24 -9.58
C VAL A 303 6.78 5.02 -9.81
N GLN A 304 7.14 5.25 -11.06
CA GLN A 304 8.24 6.10 -11.48
C GLN A 304 7.68 7.31 -12.21
N ILE A 305 8.22 8.50 -11.94
CA ILE A 305 8.02 9.71 -12.74
C ILE A 305 9.38 10.33 -13.06
N ALA A 306 9.45 11.18 -14.08
CA ALA A 306 10.64 11.96 -14.39
C ALA A 306 10.28 13.44 -14.43
N VAL A 307 10.95 14.24 -13.61
CA VAL A 307 10.76 15.70 -13.53
C VAL A 307 11.94 16.38 -14.20
N SER A 308 11.70 17.38 -15.05
CA SER A 308 12.80 18.06 -15.73
C SER A 308 13.67 18.83 -14.74
N ASP A 309 14.99 18.65 -14.84
CA ASP A 309 15.97 19.39 -14.02
C ASP A 309 15.86 20.90 -14.29
N SER A 310 15.59 21.28 -15.54
CA SER A 310 15.43 22.68 -15.94
C SER A 310 14.27 23.36 -15.22
N VAL A 311 13.16 22.62 -15.04
CA VAL A 311 11.97 23.13 -14.36
C VAL A 311 12.22 23.27 -12.86
N ILE A 312 12.87 22.29 -12.23
CA ILE A 312 13.25 22.37 -10.80
C ILE A 312 14.21 23.53 -10.56
N THR A 313 15.20 23.71 -11.44
CA THR A 313 16.23 24.76 -11.28
C THR A 313 15.72 26.16 -11.61
N SER A 314 14.63 26.29 -12.37
CA SER A 314 13.99 27.57 -12.68
C SER A 314 12.86 27.96 -11.71
N MET A 315 12.53 27.13 -10.71
CA MET A 315 11.51 27.45 -9.72
C MET A 315 11.90 28.68 -8.90
N ASP A 316 10.91 29.51 -8.58
CA ASP A 316 11.13 30.64 -7.69
C ASP A 316 11.48 30.13 -6.27
N PRO A 317 12.35 30.83 -5.52
CA PRO A 317 12.78 30.39 -4.20
C PRO A 317 11.66 30.21 -3.17
N GLU A 318 10.47 30.75 -3.42
CA GLU A 318 9.27 30.59 -2.59
C GLU A 318 8.56 29.26 -2.88
N ASP A 319 8.56 28.83 -4.14
CA ASP A 319 7.89 27.62 -4.64
C ASP A 319 8.68 26.34 -4.34
N ILE A 320 10.00 26.45 -4.19
CA ILE A 320 10.88 25.32 -3.84
C ILE A 320 11.57 25.53 -2.49
N GLN A 321 11.35 24.60 -1.57
CA GLN A 321 11.97 24.64 -0.25
C GLN A 321 12.81 23.42 0.04
N CYS A 322 13.94 23.64 0.72
CA CYS A 322 14.82 22.58 1.17
C CYS A 322 14.77 22.41 2.70
N ALA A 323 14.71 21.17 3.16
CA ALA A 323 14.80 20.81 4.57
C ALA A 323 15.68 19.56 4.73
N PHE A 324 16.97 19.77 5.02
CA PHE A 324 17.92 18.67 5.18
C PHE A 324 18.36 18.51 6.63
N TRP A 325 18.44 17.27 7.10
CA TRP A 325 19.08 16.94 8.37
C TRP A 325 20.60 17.19 8.26
N PRO A 326 21.29 17.62 9.34
CA PRO A 326 20.81 17.86 10.71
C PRO A 326 20.33 19.30 10.99
N ASN A 327 20.04 20.09 9.95
CA ASN A 327 19.79 21.53 10.11
C ASN A 327 18.54 21.81 10.98
N SER A 328 18.52 22.94 11.66
CA SER A 328 17.41 23.35 12.55
C SER A 328 16.06 23.37 11.83
N ASN A 329 16.01 23.90 10.60
CA ASN A 329 14.77 23.94 9.81
C ASN A 329 14.16 22.54 9.61
N TRP A 330 14.97 21.52 9.34
CA TRP A 330 14.47 20.15 9.20
C TRP A 330 13.95 19.62 10.54
N ARG A 331 14.72 19.81 11.63
CA ARG A 331 14.35 19.31 12.96
C ARG A 331 13.04 19.92 13.45
N GLU A 332 12.89 21.23 13.32
CA GLU A 332 11.67 21.95 13.70
C GLU A 332 10.49 21.55 12.82
N LEU A 333 10.65 21.58 11.49
CA LEU A 333 9.57 21.25 10.56
C LEU A 333 9.05 19.82 10.78
N VAL A 334 9.95 18.82 10.78
CA VAL A 334 9.57 17.41 10.95
C VAL A 334 8.92 17.18 12.31
N TRP A 335 9.47 17.76 13.38
CA TRP A 335 8.88 17.62 14.70
C TRP A 335 7.45 18.18 14.76
N HIS A 336 7.23 19.40 14.26
CA HIS A 336 5.90 20.00 14.24
C HIS A 336 4.90 19.21 13.40
N CYS A 337 5.31 18.75 12.20
CA CYS A 337 4.46 17.96 11.33
C CYS A 337 4.11 16.59 11.94
N ARG A 338 5.11 15.85 12.43
CA ARG A 338 4.91 14.50 12.98
C ARG A 338 4.23 14.47 14.34
N THR A 339 4.30 15.54 15.14
CA THR A 339 3.60 15.65 16.43
C THR A 339 2.24 16.34 16.34
N ASN A 340 1.76 16.61 15.11
CA ASN A 340 0.53 17.33 14.85
C ASN A 340 0.44 18.72 15.54
N ARG A 341 1.59 19.38 15.78
CA ARG A 341 1.65 20.69 16.43
C ARG A 341 1.66 21.81 15.40
N LYS A 342 1.06 22.95 15.75
CA LYS A 342 1.04 24.14 14.88
C LYS A 342 2.46 24.62 14.60
N LEU A 343 2.76 24.85 13.32
CA LEU A 343 4.05 25.41 12.89
C LEU A 343 4.20 26.87 13.38
N PRO A 344 5.42 27.27 13.82
CA PRO A 344 5.78 28.67 14.00
C PRO A 344 5.51 29.48 12.73
N LYS A 345 5.20 30.78 12.87
CA LYS A 345 4.79 31.64 11.76
C LYS A 345 5.80 31.61 10.60
N GLU A 346 7.08 31.75 10.90
CA GLU A 346 8.16 31.76 9.90
C GLU A 346 8.26 30.44 9.12
N LEU A 347 8.15 29.29 9.79
CA LEU A 347 8.15 27.98 9.12
C LEU A 347 6.86 27.76 8.33
N ALA A 348 5.73 28.24 8.85
CA ALA A 348 4.45 28.16 8.14
C ALA A 348 4.48 28.98 6.85
N GLU A 349 4.97 30.23 6.89
CA GLU A 349 5.12 31.08 5.70
C GLU A 349 6.05 30.44 4.68
N LYS A 350 7.16 29.86 5.14
CA LYS A 350 8.15 29.22 4.28
C LYS A 350 7.64 27.95 3.60
N TYR A 351 7.07 27.01 4.35
CA TYR A 351 6.80 25.65 3.84
C TYR A 351 5.36 25.41 3.40
N ARG A 352 4.39 26.24 3.82
CA ARG A 352 2.97 26.02 3.51
C ARG A 352 2.63 26.26 2.04
N ASN A 353 3.31 27.21 1.42
CA ASN A 353 3.02 27.65 0.05
C ASN A 353 3.98 27.04 -0.97
N ALA A 354 4.96 26.26 -0.52
CA ALA A 354 5.90 25.61 -1.41
C ALA A 354 5.17 24.59 -2.31
N ILE A 355 5.40 24.67 -3.61
CA ILE A 355 4.98 23.68 -4.61
C ILE A 355 5.76 22.38 -4.39
N LEU A 356 7.07 22.48 -4.13
CA LEU A 356 7.97 21.35 -3.94
C LEU A 356 8.83 21.54 -2.69
N ILE A 357 8.84 20.53 -1.82
CA ILE A 357 9.78 20.42 -0.71
C ILE A 357 10.74 19.27 -1.00
N ILE A 358 12.05 19.55 -1.00
CA ILE A 358 13.09 18.53 -1.06
C ILE A 358 13.72 18.40 0.33
N GLY A 359 13.68 17.21 0.90
CA GLY A 359 14.19 17.05 2.25
C GLY A 359 14.59 15.64 2.65
N THR A 360 15.28 15.54 3.78
CA THR A 360 15.70 14.26 4.34
C THR A 360 14.51 13.47 4.87
N ILE A 361 14.46 12.17 4.57
CA ILE A 361 13.40 11.26 5.05
C ILE A 361 13.61 10.98 6.53
N ALA A 362 12.60 11.26 7.33
CA ALA A 362 12.61 11.02 8.75
C ALA A 362 12.36 9.51 9.05
N ASN A 363 13.11 8.98 10.02
CA ASN A 363 12.98 7.61 10.51
C ASN A 363 12.20 7.60 11.83
N ARG A 364 11.81 6.44 12.34
CA ARG A 364 11.00 6.27 13.56
C ARG A 364 9.54 6.70 13.41
N PRO A 365 8.62 6.15 14.22
CA PRO A 365 7.21 6.57 14.21
C PRO A 365 7.00 7.93 14.87
N HIS A 366 5.81 8.50 14.70
CA HIS A 366 5.39 9.78 15.29
C HIS A 366 5.64 9.86 16.81
N VAL A 367 5.34 8.80 17.56
CA VAL A 367 5.55 8.73 19.02
C VAL A 367 7.01 8.98 19.44
N TYR A 368 7.99 8.64 18.60
CA TYR A 368 9.41 8.95 18.87
C TYR A 368 9.65 10.47 18.95
N TYR A 369 8.95 11.24 18.13
CA TYR A 369 9.05 12.70 18.05
C TYR A 369 8.26 13.37 19.17
N GLU A 370 7.13 12.79 19.56
CA GLU A 370 6.31 13.30 20.68
C GLU A 370 7.05 13.29 22.01
N GLN A 371 7.97 12.33 22.19
CA GLN A 371 8.79 12.16 23.40
C GLN A 371 10.05 13.03 23.42
N ARG A 372 10.29 13.86 22.40
CA ARG A 372 11.52 14.64 22.22
C ARG A 372 11.20 16.07 21.87
N SER A 373 12.19 16.94 22.06
CA SER A 373 12.23 18.29 21.53
C SER A 373 12.92 18.33 20.16
N PRO A 374 12.66 19.34 19.32
CA PRO A 374 13.39 19.54 18.06
C PRO A 374 14.92 19.56 18.23
N ALA A 375 15.41 20.12 19.34
CA ALA A 375 16.83 20.23 19.63
C ALA A 375 17.55 18.87 19.76
N GLU A 376 16.83 17.83 20.20
CA GLU A 376 17.36 16.48 20.42
C GLU A 376 17.43 15.63 19.14
N LEU A 377 16.84 16.10 18.03
CA LEU A 377 16.75 15.36 16.76
C LEU A 377 18.03 15.45 15.91
N THR A 378 19.19 15.30 16.54
CA THR A 378 20.52 15.42 15.90
C THR A 378 21.19 14.07 15.62
N SER A 379 20.59 12.98 16.07
CA SER A 379 21.13 11.62 15.87
C SER A 379 20.83 11.09 14.47
N GLU A 380 21.77 10.33 13.90
CA GLU A 380 21.60 9.55 12.67
C GLU A 380 20.41 8.59 12.74
N SER A 381 19.99 8.19 13.95
CA SER A 381 18.78 7.36 14.14
C SER A 381 17.47 8.05 13.72
N CYS A 382 17.49 9.36 13.50
CA CYS A 382 16.32 10.16 13.13
C CYS A 382 16.05 10.16 11.61
N VAL A 383 16.94 9.57 10.80
CA VAL A 383 16.85 9.62 9.34
C VAL A 383 16.99 8.23 8.71
N VAL A 384 16.33 8.04 7.57
CA VAL A 384 16.49 6.81 6.78
C VAL A 384 17.84 6.86 6.08
N ARG A 385 18.61 5.77 6.13
CA ARG A 385 19.93 5.67 5.49
C ARG A 385 19.86 4.80 4.25
N VAL A 386 20.57 5.23 3.21
CA VAL A 386 20.76 4.51 1.96
C VAL A 386 22.24 4.51 1.61
N ARG A 387 22.70 3.53 0.81
CA ARG A 387 24.09 3.52 0.35
C ARG A 387 24.36 4.79 -0.48
N GLY A 388 25.45 5.48 -0.17
CA GLY A 388 25.89 6.64 -0.94
C GLY A 388 26.63 6.24 -2.22
N PRO A 389 26.94 7.22 -3.08
CA PRO A 389 27.66 7.00 -4.33
C PRO A 389 29.14 6.63 -4.14
N ASN A 390 29.71 6.92 -2.97
CA ASN A 390 31.08 6.57 -2.63
C ASN A 390 31.13 5.20 -1.96
N GLU A 391 32.09 4.36 -2.33
CA GLU A 391 32.32 3.05 -1.70
C GLU A 391 32.47 3.22 -0.18
N GLY A 392 31.49 2.73 0.59
CA GLY A 392 31.50 2.71 2.06
C GLY A 392 30.81 3.86 2.79
N GLY A 393 30.27 4.87 2.09
CA GLY A 393 29.57 5.99 2.74
C GLY A 393 28.06 5.83 2.67
N ASP A 394 27.40 5.40 3.75
CA ASP A 394 25.95 5.60 3.86
C ASP A 394 25.62 7.10 3.79
N ARG A 395 24.44 7.46 3.31
CA ARG A 395 23.91 8.83 3.30
C ARG A 395 22.47 8.86 3.78
N ALA A 396 22.01 10.03 4.22
CA ALA A 396 20.60 10.23 4.51
C ALA A 396 19.79 10.19 3.21
N ALA A 397 18.69 9.42 3.23
CA ALA A 397 17.76 9.35 2.11
C ALA A 397 17.01 10.67 1.97
N VAL A 398 16.66 11.02 0.72
CA VAL A 398 15.96 12.26 0.38
C VAL A 398 14.61 11.90 -0.24
N GLN A 399 13.64 12.78 -0.04
CA GLN A 399 12.33 12.74 -0.67
C GLN A 399 11.99 14.08 -1.31
N TYR A 400 11.26 14.00 -2.42
CA TYR A 400 10.65 15.09 -3.16
C TYR A 400 9.17 15.05 -2.82
N VAL A 401 8.66 16.18 -2.32
CA VAL A 401 7.33 16.27 -1.72
C VAL A 401 6.57 17.37 -2.40
N PHE A 402 5.62 16.98 -3.25
CA PHE A 402 4.79 17.92 -3.98
C PHE A 402 3.55 18.25 -3.17
N SER A 403 3.18 19.53 -3.17
CA SER A 403 1.95 19.99 -2.53
C SER A 403 0.73 19.33 -3.18
N SER A 404 -0.29 18.98 -2.38
CA SER A 404 -1.60 18.59 -2.94
C SER A 404 -2.57 19.76 -3.11
N GLU A 405 -2.10 20.98 -2.85
CA GLU A 405 -2.86 22.20 -3.22
C GLU A 405 -2.74 22.40 -4.75
N ASP A 406 -3.70 23.09 -5.35
CA ASP A 406 -3.93 23.15 -6.81
C ASP A 406 -2.64 23.31 -7.64
N GLU A 407 -1.76 24.24 -7.30
CA GLU A 407 -0.52 24.50 -8.05
C GLU A 407 0.48 23.34 -7.98
N GLY A 408 0.64 22.71 -6.81
CA GLY A 408 1.56 21.59 -6.63
C GLY A 408 1.09 20.30 -7.26
N GLU A 409 -0.23 20.06 -7.20
CA GLU A 409 -0.85 18.92 -7.87
C GLU A 409 -0.76 19.08 -9.39
N THR A 410 -1.15 20.25 -9.91
CA THR A 410 -1.05 20.57 -11.36
C THR A 410 0.39 20.44 -11.85
N PHE A 411 1.36 20.97 -11.09
CA PHE A 411 2.77 20.83 -11.40
C PHE A 411 3.19 19.36 -11.52
N LEU A 412 2.83 18.54 -10.53
CA LEU A 412 3.17 17.12 -10.53
C LEU A 412 2.50 16.38 -11.69
N GLU A 413 1.23 16.64 -11.96
CA GLU A 413 0.50 16.06 -13.08
C GLU A 413 1.17 16.36 -14.42
N ASP A 414 1.55 17.62 -14.66
CA ASP A 414 2.19 18.02 -15.91
C ASP A 414 3.54 17.33 -16.12
N GLN A 415 4.34 17.20 -15.07
CA GLN A 415 5.61 16.47 -15.14
C GLN A 415 5.40 14.95 -15.29
N ALA A 416 4.35 14.40 -14.68
CA ALA A 416 4.05 12.98 -14.70
C ALA A 416 3.33 12.51 -15.98
N ARG A 417 2.54 13.36 -16.64
CA ARG A 417 1.58 13.02 -17.71
C ARG A 417 2.16 12.12 -18.80
N ASN A 418 3.41 12.35 -19.18
CA ASN A 418 4.11 11.61 -20.23
C ASN A 418 5.31 10.78 -19.72
N THR A 419 5.61 10.83 -18.42
CA THR A 419 6.79 10.19 -17.83
C THR A 419 6.45 9.09 -16.83
N ILE A 420 5.19 9.04 -16.37
CA ILE A 420 4.75 8.09 -15.36
C ILE A 420 4.81 6.64 -15.90
N LYS A 421 5.41 5.76 -15.11
CA LYS A 421 5.55 4.33 -15.41
C LYS A 421 5.27 3.51 -14.16
N ILE A 422 4.62 2.37 -14.34
CA ILE A 422 4.37 1.40 -13.26
C ILE A 422 5.23 0.16 -13.48
N PHE A 423 6.02 -0.17 -12.48
CA PHE A 423 6.84 -1.37 -12.46
C PHE A 423 6.26 -2.35 -11.44
N HIS A 424 5.88 -3.54 -11.89
CA HIS A 424 5.43 -4.61 -11.00
C HIS A 424 6.63 -5.33 -10.39
N ILE A 425 6.59 -5.56 -9.07
CA ILE A 425 7.59 -6.42 -8.43
C ILE A 425 7.14 -7.87 -8.51
N GLY A 426 7.81 -8.68 -9.32
CA GLY A 426 7.54 -10.12 -9.43
C GLY A 426 8.09 -10.93 -8.26
N ALA A 427 7.58 -12.15 -8.04
CA ALA A 427 8.10 -13.05 -6.98
C ALA A 427 9.60 -13.36 -7.15
N ARG A 428 10.05 -13.57 -8.39
CA ARG A 428 11.48 -13.78 -8.71
C ARG A 428 12.36 -12.57 -8.39
N GLU A 429 11.85 -11.35 -8.55
CA GLU A 429 12.59 -10.13 -8.23
C GLU A 429 12.70 -9.92 -6.73
N LEU A 430 11.64 -10.25 -5.98
CA LEU A 430 11.67 -10.31 -4.52
C LEU A 430 12.69 -11.36 -4.04
N GLU A 431 12.67 -12.58 -4.58
CA GLU A 431 13.65 -13.64 -4.26
C GLU A 431 15.08 -13.23 -4.60
N THR A 432 15.29 -12.58 -5.75
CA THR A 432 16.61 -12.09 -6.16
C THR A 432 17.09 -10.99 -5.22
N TRP A 433 16.22 -10.06 -4.85
CA TRP A 433 16.55 -9.01 -3.89
C TRP A 433 16.86 -9.60 -2.51
N VAL A 434 16.05 -10.55 -2.05
CA VAL A 434 16.27 -11.30 -0.80
C VAL A 434 17.62 -11.99 -0.79
N LYS A 435 17.99 -12.68 -1.87
CA LYS A 435 19.28 -13.38 -2.00
C LYS A 435 20.44 -12.39 -2.00
N ILE A 436 20.29 -11.26 -2.70
CA ILE A 436 21.32 -10.22 -2.73
C ILE A 436 21.42 -9.58 -1.34
N ALA A 437 20.33 -9.09 -0.76
CA ALA A 437 20.30 -8.46 0.56
C ALA A 437 20.84 -9.39 1.67
N GLY A 438 20.57 -10.70 1.59
CA GLY A 438 21.11 -11.71 2.51
C GLY A 438 22.61 -11.98 2.37
N LEU A 439 23.26 -11.54 1.28
CA LEU A 439 24.73 -11.58 1.12
C LEU A 439 25.41 -10.33 1.71
N TRP A 440 24.64 -9.36 2.21
CA TRP A 440 25.13 -8.08 2.74
C TRP A 440 24.75 -7.85 4.21
N PHE A 441 24.32 -8.89 4.92
CA PHE A 441 24.16 -8.90 6.38
C PHE A 441 25.29 -9.70 7.04
#